data_AF-A0A6I4T8I9-F1
#
_entry.id   AF-A0A6I4T8I9-F1
#
_cell.length_a   1.000
_cell.length_b   1.000
_cell.length_c   1.000
_cell.angle_alpha   90.00
_cell.angle_beta   90.00
_cell.angle_gamma   90.00
#
_symmetry.space_group_name_H-M   'P 1'
#
loop_
_entity.id
_entity.type
_entity.pdbx_description
1 polymer ?
#
loop_
_entity_poly.entity_id
_entity_poly.type
_entity_poly.pdbx_seq_one_letter_code
_entity_poly.pdbx_strand_id
1 'polypeptide(L)'
;MKIAHLFLPLAMVGLPLAPAYGQDLAVETAKVEDLSSIRAIKYLQSRWGHLALSGDWQGMAALTTQDAALRLPYGEIEGRGGIEAWLRQTQGHGTDGMPAGRMNIRLYISPVITLAPDGQSATGRWHEIAMTAEIGEGADWLGATHIVDYRKTPAGWRIAGVRPYAHFSGSYAEGWSHDAKTLERAPYHYTPDEAGTLLPTRRARSAQSEDALDHRATLMLDQSHALNIVSAYGYYLDRGLYDDIVDLFADDAVIEQAGDGSWQGSDGVRAFLMRYGAPGLDEGELNDRPQLMPMAEISDDGSTALIRNIEIGMTGQHGEEGYWSATLQTFLLRRGDDNKWRIASLHHSPIMRAGYEEGWASPLPAALPDAPQAAPTGTTTLKSADFRTHSLSVPPMGPEWIMPATVPGATQAPIPNALAKAEAFDGAENVSNAYGYYIDQFAWRQTAALFARDGWKELSYIGTFVGKDRVLASLIQRYGEGGPNDAFQAIHQKTQPYVTVLDNGRRAFIRTRLFQFNSADGAAGSWISGIYENQIIKEDGIWRIQGMDLDYIWLGDYDTGWTGIDPAASSRFGPDKAEIEAFAPDSPLRGETFAPYPHIAPLGWHFANPVSGRKPEVLLEWSDGHRFPTAP
;
A
#
# COMPACT_ATOMS: atom_id res chain seq x y z
N MET A 1 15.32 -82.27 17.08
CA MET A 1 15.54 -81.02 17.84
C MET A 1 14.27 -80.19 17.74
N LYS A 2 13.63 -79.89 18.87
CA LYS A 2 12.34 -79.19 18.97
C LYS A 2 12.53 -77.68 18.75
N ILE A 3 11.71 -77.04 17.91
CA ILE A 3 11.33 -75.62 18.08
C ILE A 3 9.85 -75.51 17.76
N ALA A 4 9.05 -75.21 18.78
CA ALA A 4 7.63 -74.88 18.67
C ALA A 4 7.51 -73.36 18.51
N HIS A 5 6.77 -72.91 17.50
CA HIS A 5 6.44 -71.50 17.32
C HIS A 5 5.22 -71.14 18.17
N LEU A 6 5.44 -70.30 19.19
CA LEU A 6 4.39 -69.63 19.96
C LEU A 6 3.85 -68.46 19.13
N PHE A 7 2.56 -68.50 18.77
CA PHE A 7 1.82 -67.33 18.32
C PHE A 7 1.33 -66.56 19.56
N LEU A 8 1.79 -65.32 19.72
CA LEU A 8 1.28 -64.38 20.71
C LEU A 8 0.24 -63.47 20.01
N PRO A 9 -1.01 -63.35 20.51
CA PRO A 9 -1.95 -62.39 19.95
C PRO A 9 -1.59 -60.97 20.42
N LEU A 10 -1.34 -60.08 19.46
CA LEU A 10 -1.11 -58.66 19.71
C LEU A 10 -2.43 -58.03 20.17
N ALA A 11 -2.56 -57.78 21.47
CA ALA A 11 -3.67 -57.01 22.01
C ALA A 11 -3.54 -55.55 21.57
N MET A 12 -4.44 -55.08 20.70
CA MET A 12 -4.61 -53.66 20.43
C MET A 12 -5.13 -52.99 21.70
N VAL A 13 -4.21 -52.37 22.44
CA VAL A 13 -4.54 -51.41 23.50
C VAL A 13 -5.04 -50.15 22.80
N GLY A 14 -6.35 -49.92 22.82
CA GLY A 14 -6.94 -48.66 22.40
C GLY A 14 -6.41 -47.54 23.29
N LEU A 15 -5.54 -46.70 22.73
CA LEU A 15 -5.19 -45.43 23.35
C LEU A 15 -6.47 -44.56 23.38
N PRO A 16 -6.82 -43.95 24.52
CA PRO A 16 -7.92 -43.00 24.55
C PRO A 16 -7.58 -41.85 23.61
N LEU A 17 -8.45 -41.58 22.64
CA LEU A 17 -8.44 -40.36 21.85
C LEU A 17 -8.35 -39.19 22.83
N ALA A 18 -7.32 -38.36 22.70
CA ALA A 18 -7.27 -37.08 23.40
C ALA A 18 -8.57 -36.32 23.10
N PRO A 19 -9.20 -35.66 24.09
CA PRO A 19 -10.39 -34.88 23.82
C PRO A 19 -10.05 -33.85 22.74
N ALA A 20 -10.85 -33.81 21.67
CA ALA A 20 -10.84 -32.70 20.75
C ALA A 20 -11.15 -31.45 21.59
N TYR A 21 -10.14 -30.62 21.86
CA TYR A 21 -10.35 -29.32 22.47
C TYR A 21 -11.25 -28.54 21.51
N GLY A 22 -12.54 -28.44 21.82
CA GLY A 22 -13.47 -27.62 21.06
C GLY A 22 -12.93 -26.20 20.96
N GLN A 23 -13.04 -25.59 19.79
CA GLN A 23 -12.62 -24.19 19.60
C GLN A 23 -13.30 -23.30 20.64
N ASP A 24 -12.52 -22.44 21.27
CA ASP A 24 -13.07 -21.44 22.17
C ASP A 24 -13.67 -20.30 21.36
N LEU A 25 -14.98 -20.38 21.09
CA LEU A 25 -15.66 -19.41 20.25
C LEU A 25 -15.53 -17.96 20.76
N ALA A 26 -15.31 -17.73 22.05
CA ALA A 26 -15.07 -16.38 22.57
C ALA A 26 -13.69 -15.85 22.17
N VAL A 27 -12.68 -16.72 22.05
CA VAL A 27 -11.35 -16.36 21.54
C VAL A 27 -11.41 -16.11 20.02
N GLU A 28 -12.08 -16.98 19.27
CA GLU A 28 -12.22 -16.78 17.82
C GLU A 28 -13.05 -15.53 17.48
N THR A 29 -14.10 -15.26 18.27
CA THR A 29 -14.83 -13.98 18.20
C THR A 29 -13.92 -12.78 18.37
N ALA A 30 -13.05 -12.79 19.40
CA ALA A 30 -12.12 -11.69 19.62
C ALA A 30 -11.19 -11.46 18.42
N LYS A 31 -10.63 -12.54 17.84
CA LYS A 31 -9.75 -12.44 16.67
C LYS A 31 -10.46 -11.84 15.44
N VAL A 32 -11.69 -12.26 15.17
CA VAL A 32 -12.50 -11.72 14.06
C VAL A 32 -12.83 -10.24 14.31
N GLU A 33 -13.20 -9.87 15.54
CA GLU A 33 -13.45 -8.48 15.94
C GLU A 33 -12.20 -7.59 15.81
N ASP A 34 -11.03 -8.12 16.18
CA ASP A 34 -9.75 -7.41 16.16
C ASP A 34 -9.28 -7.18 14.73
N LEU A 35 -9.30 -8.20 13.86
CA LEU A 35 -8.95 -8.02 12.45
C LEU A 35 -9.94 -7.08 11.74
N SER A 36 -11.24 -7.20 12.05
CA SER A 36 -12.27 -6.27 11.57
C SER A 36 -12.00 -4.82 12.02
N SER A 37 -11.40 -4.65 13.20
CA SER A 37 -11.06 -3.34 13.77
C SER A 37 -9.88 -2.70 13.05
N ILE A 38 -8.83 -3.47 12.73
CA ILE A 38 -7.69 -3.00 11.92
C ILE A 38 -8.18 -2.47 10.57
N ARG A 39 -9.06 -3.22 9.88
CA ARG A 39 -9.62 -2.80 8.58
C ARG A 39 -10.52 -1.59 8.69
N ALA A 40 -11.34 -1.51 9.74
CA ALA A 40 -12.15 -0.32 10.02
C ALA A 40 -11.28 0.93 10.27
N ILE A 41 -10.13 0.79 10.94
CA ILE A 41 -9.17 1.89 11.13
C ILE A 41 -8.53 2.31 9.80
N LYS A 42 -8.10 1.34 8.97
CA LYS A 42 -7.55 1.65 7.63
C LYS A 42 -8.57 2.39 6.75
N TYR A 43 -9.82 1.92 6.78
CA TYR A 43 -10.93 2.54 6.08
C TYR A 43 -11.21 3.96 6.59
N LEU A 44 -11.26 4.14 7.92
CA LEU A 44 -11.46 5.44 8.58
C LEU A 44 -10.37 6.46 8.18
N GLN A 45 -9.10 6.04 8.18
CA GLN A 45 -7.99 6.93 7.81
C GLN A 45 -8.01 7.27 6.32
N SER A 46 -8.28 6.30 5.44
CA SER A 46 -8.39 6.58 4.01
C SER A 46 -9.55 7.52 3.71
N ARG A 47 -10.67 7.38 4.44
CA ARG A 47 -11.81 8.30 4.36
C ARG A 47 -11.46 9.72 4.78
N TRP A 48 -10.62 9.90 5.81
CA TRP A 48 -10.13 11.22 6.22
C TRP A 48 -9.44 11.97 5.07
N GLY A 49 -8.54 11.30 4.34
CA GLY A 49 -7.88 11.89 3.16
C GLY A 49 -8.83 12.18 2.00
N HIS A 50 -9.80 11.30 1.74
CA HIS A 50 -10.81 11.53 0.69
C HIS A 50 -11.75 12.69 1.00
N LEU A 51 -12.10 12.92 2.26
CA LEU A 51 -12.92 14.08 2.65
C LEU A 51 -12.12 15.38 2.55
N ALA A 52 -10.82 15.34 2.84
CA ALA A 52 -9.92 16.48 2.66
C ALA A 52 -9.83 16.93 1.19
N LEU A 53 -9.90 15.96 0.27
CA LEU A 53 -9.89 16.20 -1.18
C LEU A 53 -11.08 17.05 -1.66
N SER A 54 -12.29 16.79 -1.14
CA SER A 54 -13.49 17.56 -1.46
C SER A 54 -13.70 18.80 -0.59
N GLY A 55 -12.85 19.03 0.41
CA GLY A 55 -13.01 20.08 1.41
C GLY A 55 -14.22 19.87 2.34
N ASP A 56 -14.54 18.62 2.67
CA ASP A 56 -15.60 18.29 3.64
C ASP A 56 -15.06 18.27 5.07
N TRP A 57 -14.78 19.46 5.60
CA TRP A 57 -14.16 19.65 6.92
C TRP A 57 -15.07 19.17 8.06
N GLN A 58 -16.39 19.36 7.90
CA GLN A 58 -17.38 18.85 8.84
C GLN A 58 -17.39 17.32 8.86
N GLY A 59 -17.37 16.69 7.68
CA GLY A 59 -17.27 15.24 7.53
C GLY A 59 -16.00 14.69 8.17
N MET A 60 -14.85 15.34 7.96
CA MET A 60 -13.58 14.96 8.61
C MET A 60 -13.69 15.05 10.13
N ALA A 61 -14.20 16.15 10.67
CA ALA A 61 -14.39 16.32 12.11
C ALA A 61 -15.39 15.29 12.70
N ALA A 62 -16.40 14.86 11.93
CA ALA A 62 -17.33 13.81 12.35
C ALA A 62 -16.66 12.43 12.53
N LEU A 63 -15.48 12.20 11.93
CA LEU A 63 -14.67 11.00 12.11
C LEU A 63 -13.90 10.98 13.45
N THR A 64 -13.90 12.08 14.20
CA THR A 64 -13.23 12.19 15.49
C THR A 64 -14.15 11.84 16.67
N THR A 65 -13.57 11.48 17.82
CA THR A 65 -14.29 11.52 19.09
C THR A 65 -14.63 12.98 19.44
N GLN A 66 -15.61 13.17 20.33
CA GLN A 66 -16.03 14.52 20.73
C GLN A 66 -14.90 15.29 21.43
N ASP A 67 -14.08 14.57 22.18
CA ASP A 67 -12.92 15.00 22.97
C ASP A 67 -11.58 14.85 22.21
N ALA A 68 -11.61 14.67 20.89
CA ALA A 68 -10.39 14.43 20.13
C ALA A 68 -9.43 15.63 20.17
N ALA A 69 -8.13 15.37 20.05
CA ALA A 69 -7.12 16.43 20.06
C ALA A 69 -6.13 16.33 18.90
N LEU A 70 -5.81 17.48 18.29
CA LEU A 70 -4.74 17.63 17.31
C LEU A 70 -3.55 18.34 17.97
N ARG A 71 -2.43 17.63 18.12
CA ARG A 71 -1.25 18.07 18.86
C ARG A 71 -0.18 18.55 17.90
N LEU A 72 -0.11 19.86 17.70
CA LEU A 72 0.82 20.52 16.79
C LEU A 72 2.05 21.00 17.57
N PRO A 73 3.21 21.22 16.91
CA PRO A 73 4.41 21.73 17.59
C PRO A 73 4.20 23.06 18.33
N TYR A 74 3.22 23.86 17.90
CA TYR A 74 2.92 25.19 18.42
C TYR A 74 1.65 25.25 19.29
N GLY A 75 1.03 24.12 19.60
CA GLY A 75 -0.15 24.08 20.46
C GLY A 75 -1.09 22.91 20.16
N GLU A 76 -2.13 22.78 20.99
CA GLU A 76 -3.15 21.72 20.87
C GLU A 76 -4.49 22.33 20.46
N ILE A 77 -5.15 21.68 19.49
CA ILE A 77 -6.52 21.99 19.09
C ILE A 77 -7.42 20.91 19.68
N GLU A 78 -8.30 21.31 20.58
CA GLU A 78 -9.15 20.40 21.34
C GLU A 78 -10.59 20.35 20.79
N GLY A 79 -11.15 19.14 20.82
CA GLY A 79 -12.54 18.86 20.53
C GLY A 79 -12.88 18.90 19.05
N ARG A 80 -13.96 18.19 18.69
CA ARG A 80 -14.45 18.10 17.30
C ARG A 80 -14.62 19.46 16.62
N GLY A 81 -15.24 20.42 17.32
CA GLY A 81 -15.50 21.76 16.77
C GLY A 81 -14.22 22.57 16.56
N GLY A 82 -13.22 22.42 17.43
CA GLY A 82 -11.92 23.06 17.26
C GLY A 82 -11.18 22.50 16.04
N ILE A 83 -11.19 21.16 15.89
CA ILE A 83 -10.58 20.48 14.73
C ILE A 83 -11.28 20.90 13.43
N GLU A 84 -12.60 20.97 13.39
CA GLU A 84 -13.36 21.46 12.22
C GLU A 84 -12.94 22.89 11.84
N ALA A 85 -12.92 23.80 12.82
CA ALA A 85 -12.53 25.20 12.59
C ALA A 85 -11.07 25.31 12.10
N TRP A 86 -10.17 24.50 12.66
CA TRP A 86 -8.77 24.45 12.24
C TRP A 86 -8.62 23.94 10.80
N LEU A 87 -9.29 22.85 10.44
CA LEU A 87 -9.28 22.30 9.08
C LEU A 87 -9.81 23.33 8.07
N ARG A 88 -10.97 23.94 8.37
CA ARG A 88 -11.59 24.97 7.53
C ARG A 88 -10.68 26.17 7.36
N GLN A 89 -10.00 26.61 8.42
CA GLN A 89 -9.11 27.76 8.36
C GLN A 89 -7.82 27.45 7.59
N THR A 90 -7.17 26.31 7.86
CA THR A 90 -5.82 26.02 7.37
C THR A 90 -5.80 25.32 6.01
N GLN A 91 -6.84 24.56 5.67
CA GLN A 91 -6.95 23.86 4.38
C GLN A 91 -8.06 24.44 3.51
N GLY A 92 -9.14 24.94 4.12
CA GLY A 92 -10.28 25.53 3.41
C GLY A 92 -10.14 27.01 3.03
N HIS A 93 -9.13 27.72 3.56
CA HIS A 93 -9.04 29.19 3.49
C HIS A 93 -10.28 29.89 4.08
N GLY A 94 -10.86 29.30 5.13
CA GLY A 94 -12.06 29.81 5.81
C GLY A 94 -13.39 29.33 5.22
N THR A 95 -13.37 28.58 4.12
CA THR A 95 -14.60 28.10 3.43
C THR A 95 -14.68 26.57 3.35
N ASP A 96 -15.90 26.04 3.27
CA ASP A 96 -16.15 24.63 2.96
C ASP A 96 -16.04 24.38 1.45
N GLY A 97 -15.69 23.15 1.09
CA GLY A 97 -15.55 22.73 -0.30
C GLY A 97 -14.18 23.06 -0.92
N MET A 98 -13.96 22.50 -2.10
CA MET A 98 -12.76 22.72 -2.91
C MET A 98 -13.16 23.37 -4.25
N PRO A 99 -13.07 24.71 -4.38
CA PRO A 99 -13.52 25.41 -5.58
C PRO A 99 -12.58 25.14 -6.77
N ALA A 100 -13.07 25.40 -7.99
CA ALA A 100 -12.23 25.37 -9.18
C ALA A 100 -11.04 26.30 -9.01
N GLY A 101 -9.87 25.85 -9.47
CA GLY A 101 -8.58 26.51 -9.30
C GLY A 101 -7.82 26.10 -8.04
N ARG A 102 -8.43 25.34 -7.12
CA ARG A 102 -7.78 24.90 -5.87
C ARG A 102 -7.73 23.38 -5.75
N MET A 103 -6.66 22.86 -5.14
CA MET A 103 -6.45 21.42 -4.93
C MET A 103 -5.84 21.15 -3.54
N ASN A 104 -6.30 20.09 -2.88
CA ASN A 104 -5.79 19.63 -1.58
C ASN A 104 -5.76 18.09 -1.51
N ILE A 105 -4.86 17.46 -2.27
CA ILE A 105 -4.65 16.01 -2.20
C ILE A 105 -3.80 15.71 -0.98
N ARG A 106 -4.29 14.86 -0.07
CA ARG A 106 -3.57 14.40 1.13
C ARG A 106 -3.66 12.89 1.23
N LEU A 107 -2.52 12.22 1.01
CA LEU A 107 -2.41 10.77 0.91
C LEU A 107 -1.89 10.20 2.22
N TYR A 108 -2.70 9.36 2.89
CA TYR A 108 -2.28 8.63 4.09
C TYR A 108 -1.92 7.20 3.70
N ILE A 109 -0.64 6.86 3.78
CA ILE A 109 -0.06 5.63 3.21
C ILE A 109 0.90 4.94 4.19
N SER A 110 1.25 3.69 3.87
CA SER A 110 2.17 2.84 4.64
C SER A 110 1.78 2.64 6.12
N PRO A 111 0.56 2.15 6.42
CA PRO A 111 0.11 1.98 7.79
C PRO A 111 0.97 1.01 8.61
N VAL A 112 1.21 1.36 9.88
CA VAL A 112 1.45 0.39 10.95
C VAL A 112 0.40 0.59 12.04
N ILE A 113 -0.42 -0.42 12.31
CA ILE A 113 -1.53 -0.35 13.27
C ILE A 113 -1.29 -1.35 14.41
N THR A 114 -1.36 -0.87 15.64
CA THR A 114 -1.26 -1.69 16.86
C THR A 114 -2.53 -1.54 17.68
N LEU A 115 -3.23 -2.65 17.92
CA LEU A 115 -4.39 -2.68 18.82
C LEU A 115 -3.96 -2.77 20.28
N ALA A 116 -4.66 -2.06 21.16
CA ALA A 116 -4.48 -2.23 22.60
C ALA A 116 -4.94 -3.64 23.04
N PRO A 117 -4.43 -4.17 24.18
CA PRO A 117 -4.78 -5.51 24.66
C PRO A 117 -6.28 -5.79 24.83
N ASP A 118 -7.09 -4.76 25.02
CA ASP A 118 -8.56 -4.85 25.19
C ASP A 118 -9.35 -4.78 23.86
N GLY A 119 -8.69 -4.48 22.74
CA GLY A 119 -9.34 -4.28 21.43
C GLY A 119 -10.26 -3.06 21.36
N GLN A 120 -10.19 -2.12 22.32
CA GLN A 120 -11.05 -0.91 22.38
C GLN A 120 -10.34 0.38 21.98
N SER A 121 -9.01 0.36 21.93
CA SER A 121 -8.20 1.45 21.41
C SER A 121 -7.11 0.91 20.49
N ALA A 122 -6.55 1.80 19.67
CA ALA A 122 -5.44 1.46 18.79
C ALA A 122 -4.57 2.70 18.59
N THR A 123 -3.32 2.48 18.20
CA THR A 123 -2.47 3.54 17.66
C THR A 123 -2.09 3.14 16.24
N GLY A 124 -2.18 4.09 15.32
CA GLY A 124 -1.73 3.96 13.95
C GLY A 124 -0.60 4.92 13.66
N ARG A 125 0.31 4.49 12.80
CA ARG A 125 1.35 5.32 12.18
C ARG A 125 1.13 5.36 10.68
N TRP A 126 1.20 6.55 10.10
CA TRP A 126 0.96 6.80 8.68
C TRP A 126 1.99 7.77 8.12
N HIS A 127 2.42 7.57 6.88
CA HIS A 127 3.04 8.65 6.12
C HIS A 127 1.94 9.49 5.47
N GLU A 128 2.08 10.81 5.53
CA GLU A 128 1.33 11.74 4.70
C GLU A 128 2.24 12.28 3.60
N ILE A 129 1.76 12.24 2.36
CA ILE A 129 2.23 13.09 1.27
C ILE A 129 1.07 13.98 0.83
N ALA A 130 1.28 15.28 0.79
CA ALA A 130 0.30 16.24 0.32
C ALA A 130 0.79 16.99 -0.91
N MET A 131 -0.13 17.17 -1.86
CA MET A 131 0.01 18.00 -3.06
C MET A 131 -1.12 19.04 -3.03
N THR A 132 -0.77 20.30 -2.82
CA THR A 132 -1.74 21.41 -2.73
C THR A 132 -1.50 22.43 -3.83
N ALA A 133 -2.54 23.16 -4.22
CA ALA A 133 -2.45 24.14 -5.30
C ALA A 133 -3.49 25.25 -5.22
N GLU A 134 -3.10 26.42 -5.69
CA GLU A 134 -3.98 27.49 -6.18
C GLU A 134 -3.42 27.99 -7.52
N ILE A 135 -4.19 27.81 -8.60
CA ILE A 135 -3.72 28.05 -9.97
C ILE A 135 -3.27 29.51 -10.13
N GLY A 136 -2.06 29.68 -10.68
CA GLY A 136 -1.45 31.00 -10.89
C GLY A 136 -0.90 31.66 -9.62
N GLU A 137 -1.13 31.07 -8.43
CA GLU A 137 -0.54 31.53 -7.17
C GLU A 137 0.60 30.63 -6.71
N GLY A 138 0.37 29.31 -6.60
CA GLY A 138 1.37 28.38 -6.10
C GLY A 138 0.93 26.92 -6.05
N ALA A 139 1.91 26.05 -5.89
CA ALA A 139 1.78 24.61 -5.72
C ALA A 139 2.79 24.16 -4.67
N ASP A 140 2.42 23.24 -3.79
CA ASP A 140 3.27 22.85 -2.67
C ASP A 140 3.27 21.35 -2.38
N TRP A 141 4.42 20.91 -1.87
CA TRP A 141 4.66 19.61 -1.27
C TRP A 141 4.64 19.70 0.25
N LEU A 142 4.08 18.69 0.90
CA LEU A 142 4.29 18.46 2.34
C LEU A 142 4.41 16.96 2.60
N GLY A 143 5.37 16.60 3.46
CA GLY A 143 5.58 15.25 3.95
C GLY A 143 5.54 15.21 5.47
N ALA A 144 4.86 14.22 6.04
CA ALA A 144 4.83 14.01 7.49
C ALA A 144 4.69 12.53 7.86
N THR A 145 5.04 12.19 9.09
CA THR A 145 4.55 10.97 9.76
C THR A 145 3.52 11.36 10.81
N HIS A 146 2.34 10.75 10.74
CA HIS A 146 1.27 10.92 11.72
C HIS A 146 1.27 9.77 12.70
N ILE A 147 1.21 10.09 14.00
CA ILE A 147 0.82 9.15 15.05
C ILE A 147 -0.63 9.47 15.41
N VAL A 148 -1.51 8.49 15.22
CA VAL A 148 -2.95 8.66 15.36
C VAL A 148 -3.47 7.70 16.41
N ASP A 149 -4.12 8.24 17.44
CA ASP A 149 -4.81 7.47 18.46
C ASP A 149 -6.26 7.23 18.02
N TYR A 150 -6.74 6.00 18.13
CA TYR A 150 -8.09 5.61 17.79
C TYR A 150 -8.82 5.05 19.01
N ARG A 151 -10.13 5.28 19.06
CA ARG A 151 -11.01 4.72 20.09
C ARG A 151 -12.25 4.10 19.45
N LYS A 152 -12.61 2.90 19.89
CA LYS A 152 -13.86 2.25 19.53
C LYS A 152 -15.01 2.89 20.30
N THR A 153 -16.04 3.33 19.58
CA THR A 153 -17.26 3.91 20.15
C THR A 153 -18.47 3.05 19.77
N PRO A 154 -19.66 3.26 20.36
CA PRO A 154 -20.88 2.58 19.90
C PRO A 154 -21.21 2.82 18.43
N ALA A 155 -20.72 3.91 17.84
CA ALA A 155 -20.90 4.26 16.43
C ALA A 155 -19.72 3.81 15.53
N GLY A 156 -18.85 2.92 16.03
CA GLY A 156 -17.64 2.44 15.35
C GLY A 156 -16.37 3.15 15.80
N TRP A 157 -15.26 2.86 15.11
CA TRP A 157 -13.96 3.48 15.37
C TRP A 157 -13.96 4.98 15.06
N ARG A 158 -13.26 5.76 15.89
CA ARG A 158 -13.10 7.21 15.74
C ARG A 158 -11.65 7.62 16.03
N ILE A 159 -11.21 8.70 15.41
CA ILE A 159 -9.92 9.34 15.70
C ILE A 159 -10.04 10.07 17.05
N ALA A 160 -9.24 9.67 18.02
CA ALA A 160 -9.19 10.26 19.35
C ALA A 160 -8.03 11.25 19.51
N GLY A 161 -6.97 11.13 18.70
CA GLY A 161 -5.86 12.07 18.73
C GLY A 161 -5.01 11.97 17.48
N VAL A 162 -4.41 13.09 17.07
CA VAL A 162 -3.45 13.14 15.95
C VAL A 162 -2.25 13.95 16.38
N ARG A 163 -1.05 13.43 16.14
CA ARG A 163 0.21 14.18 16.23
C ARG A 163 1.00 14.01 14.93
N PRO A 164 1.07 15.05 14.08
CA PRO A 164 1.96 15.05 12.92
C PRO A 164 3.40 15.38 13.33
N TYR A 165 4.35 14.72 12.68
CA TYR A 165 5.78 14.99 12.73
C TYR A 165 6.21 15.34 11.31
N ALA A 166 6.54 16.61 11.06
CA ALA A 166 6.87 17.09 9.73
C ALA A 166 8.20 16.49 9.26
N HIS A 167 8.20 15.96 8.05
CA HIS A 167 9.42 15.53 7.36
C HIS A 167 10.00 16.65 6.53
N PHE A 168 9.16 17.30 5.72
CA PHE A 168 9.55 18.33 4.77
C PHE A 168 8.35 19.14 4.29
N SER A 169 8.64 20.29 3.69
CA SER A 169 7.69 21.08 2.92
C SER A 169 8.41 21.96 1.90
N GLY A 170 7.71 22.44 0.89
CA GLY A 170 8.22 23.46 -0.02
C GLY A 170 7.33 23.66 -1.23
N SER A 171 7.59 24.72 -1.98
CA SER A 171 6.87 24.99 -3.22
C SER A 171 7.29 24.01 -4.31
N TYR A 172 6.47 23.86 -5.34
CA TYR A 172 6.84 23.09 -6.51
C TYR A 172 7.99 23.75 -7.27
N ALA A 173 8.04 25.08 -7.34
CA ALA A 173 9.07 25.79 -8.09
C ALA A 173 10.49 25.57 -7.52
N GLU A 174 10.61 25.45 -6.20
CA GLU A 174 11.91 25.32 -5.51
C GLU A 174 12.18 23.89 -5.02
N GLY A 175 11.17 23.04 -5.04
CA GLY A 175 11.15 21.74 -4.37
C GLY A 175 10.96 21.83 -2.86
N TRP A 176 10.97 20.66 -2.22
CA TRP A 176 10.85 20.56 -0.77
C TRP A 176 12.21 20.40 -0.09
N SER A 177 12.27 20.85 1.15
CA SER A 177 13.41 20.65 2.05
C SER A 177 12.93 20.57 3.49
N HIS A 178 13.86 20.46 4.43
CA HIS A 178 13.59 20.58 5.86
C HIS A 178 14.67 21.40 6.55
N ASP A 179 14.41 21.83 7.78
CA ASP A 179 15.42 22.45 8.65
C ASP A 179 15.90 21.41 9.66
N ALA A 180 17.18 21.05 9.58
CA ALA A 180 17.81 20.08 10.46
C ALA A 180 17.66 20.44 11.96
N LYS A 181 17.59 21.73 12.31
CA LYS A 181 17.53 22.19 13.70
C LYS A 181 16.17 22.01 14.35
N THR A 182 15.12 21.93 13.55
CA THR A 182 13.73 21.81 14.01
C THR A 182 13.12 20.45 13.69
N LEU A 183 13.87 19.58 13.01
CA LEU A 183 13.43 18.24 12.67
C LEU A 183 13.12 17.41 13.93
N GLU A 184 11.86 17.02 14.05
CA GLU A 184 11.40 16.06 15.06
C GLU A 184 10.99 14.76 14.38
N ARG A 185 11.65 13.64 14.73
CA ARG A 185 11.29 12.32 14.21
C ARG A 185 10.20 11.69 15.07
N ALA A 186 9.22 11.07 14.41
CA ALA A 186 8.13 10.39 15.09
C ALA A 186 8.65 9.21 15.95
N PRO A 187 8.29 9.13 17.25
CA PRO A 187 8.64 8.01 18.10
C PRO A 187 7.85 6.76 17.70
N TYR A 188 8.44 5.59 17.90
CA TYR A 188 7.77 4.30 17.68
C TYR A 188 6.73 4.06 18.76
N HIS A 189 5.50 3.71 18.36
CA HIS A 189 4.44 3.25 19.27
C HIS A 189 4.41 1.72 19.40
N TYR A 190 5.38 1.04 18.79
CA TYR A 190 5.48 -0.41 18.70
C TYR A 190 6.95 -0.86 18.73
N THR A 191 7.14 -2.09 19.20
CA THR A 191 8.35 -2.90 19.04
C THR A 191 8.27 -3.76 17.76
N PRO A 192 9.38 -4.36 17.31
CA PRO A 192 9.36 -5.29 16.18
C PRO A 192 8.39 -6.47 16.38
N ASP A 193 8.21 -6.93 17.62
CA ASP A 193 7.30 -8.02 17.94
C ASP A 193 5.83 -7.57 17.89
N GLU A 194 5.53 -6.35 18.38
CA GLU A 194 4.21 -5.76 18.29
C GLU A 194 3.82 -5.45 16.83
N ALA A 195 4.77 -5.02 15.99
CA ALA A 195 4.52 -4.85 14.55
C ALA A 195 4.11 -6.16 13.86
N GLY A 196 4.64 -7.30 14.32
CA GLY A 196 4.27 -8.64 13.84
C GLY A 196 3.09 -9.30 14.56
N THR A 197 2.58 -8.70 15.64
CA THR A 197 1.49 -9.25 16.47
C THR A 197 0.23 -8.42 16.28
N LEU A 198 -0.59 -8.78 15.29
CA LEU A 198 -1.77 -7.96 14.92
C LEU A 198 -2.94 -8.13 15.91
N LEU A 199 -3.15 -9.36 16.37
CA LEU A 199 -4.33 -9.73 17.13
C LEU A 199 -3.95 -9.91 18.60
N PRO A 200 -4.43 -9.04 19.52
CA PRO A 200 -4.23 -9.23 20.94
C PRO A 200 -4.76 -10.58 21.43
N THR A 201 -4.07 -11.17 22.42
CA THR A 201 -4.57 -12.37 23.08
C THR A 201 -5.67 -11.99 24.07
N ARG A 202 -6.94 -12.07 23.64
CA ARG A 202 -8.10 -11.77 24.49
C ARG A 202 -9.28 -12.70 24.22
N ARG A 203 -10.30 -12.61 25.08
CA ARG A 203 -11.61 -13.26 24.94
C ARG A 203 -12.69 -12.21 24.74
N ALA A 204 -13.59 -12.44 23.80
CA ALA A 204 -14.78 -11.60 23.64
C ALA A 204 -15.73 -11.77 24.84
N ARG A 205 -16.49 -10.71 25.14
CA ARG A 205 -17.49 -10.73 26.22
C ARG A 205 -18.62 -11.73 25.93
N SER A 206 -18.97 -11.88 24.66
CA SER A 206 -19.99 -12.80 24.17
C SER A 206 -19.44 -13.51 22.94
N ALA A 207 -19.50 -14.84 22.93
CA ALA A 207 -19.14 -15.63 21.76
C ALA A 207 -20.22 -15.48 20.66
N GLN A 208 -19.77 -15.31 19.42
CA GLN A 208 -20.61 -15.42 18.23
C GLN A 208 -20.70 -16.90 17.79
N SER A 209 -21.67 -17.22 16.93
CA SER A 209 -21.75 -18.54 16.30
C SER A 209 -20.61 -18.75 15.31
N GLU A 210 -20.21 -20.00 15.12
CA GLU A 210 -19.21 -20.41 14.13
C GLU A 210 -19.56 -19.87 12.73
N ASP A 211 -20.82 -20.04 12.28
CA ASP A 211 -21.29 -19.51 10.99
C ASP A 211 -21.07 -18.00 10.84
N ALA A 212 -21.27 -17.21 11.90
CA ALA A 212 -21.09 -15.76 11.84
C ALA A 212 -19.60 -15.38 11.77
N LEU A 213 -18.76 -16.13 12.47
CA LEU A 213 -17.31 -15.94 12.44
C LEU A 213 -16.73 -16.31 11.08
N ASP A 214 -17.14 -17.46 10.54
CA ASP A 214 -16.73 -17.94 9.23
C ASP A 214 -17.19 -17.01 8.12
N HIS A 215 -18.42 -16.51 8.19
CA HIS A 215 -18.94 -15.53 7.25
C HIS A 215 -18.07 -14.26 7.24
N ARG A 216 -17.85 -13.66 8.42
CA ARG A 216 -17.06 -12.43 8.55
C ARG A 216 -15.60 -12.62 8.12
N ALA A 217 -15.00 -13.76 8.48
CA ALA A 217 -13.64 -14.11 8.08
C ALA A 217 -13.54 -14.29 6.56
N THR A 218 -14.54 -14.90 5.93
CA THR A 218 -14.60 -15.07 4.47
C THR A 218 -14.72 -13.72 3.77
N LEU A 219 -15.59 -12.83 4.25
CA LEU A 219 -15.70 -11.46 3.71
C LEU A 219 -14.38 -10.68 3.80
N MET A 220 -13.64 -10.83 4.90
CA MET A 220 -12.31 -10.22 5.03
C MET A 220 -11.34 -10.79 3.97
N LEU A 221 -11.28 -12.11 3.82
CA LEU A 221 -10.41 -12.70 2.82
C LEU A 221 -10.77 -12.24 1.40
N ASP A 222 -12.05 -12.21 1.06
CA ASP A 222 -12.51 -11.80 -0.27
C ASP A 222 -12.31 -10.31 -0.55
N GLN A 223 -12.49 -9.44 0.45
CA GLN A 223 -12.11 -8.02 0.34
C GLN A 223 -10.62 -7.86 -0.02
N SER A 224 -9.75 -8.68 0.59
CA SER A 224 -8.32 -8.66 0.31
C SER A 224 -7.99 -9.13 -1.11
N HIS A 225 -8.69 -10.16 -1.61
CA HIS A 225 -8.54 -10.59 -3.00
C HIS A 225 -9.02 -9.53 -3.99
N ALA A 226 -10.12 -8.83 -3.70
CA ALA A 226 -10.58 -7.72 -4.53
C ALA A 226 -9.56 -6.57 -4.56
N LEU A 227 -8.92 -6.24 -3.43
CA LEU A 227 -7.83 -5.25 -3.36
C LEU A 227 -6.59 -5.67 -4.16
N ASN A 228 -6.26 -6.96 -4.20
CA ASN A 228 -5.19 -7.47 -5.07
C ASN A 228 -5.50 -7.22 -6.55
N ILE A 229 -6.76 -7.28 -7.00
CA ILE A 229 -7.11 -6.97 -8.41
C ILE A 229 -6.76 -5.51 -8.74
N VAL A 230 -7.11 -4.56 -7.86
CA VAL A 230 -6.79 -3.13 -8.06
C VAL A 230 -5.29 -2.89 -7.98
N SER A 231 -4.58 -3.59 -7.08
CA SER A 231 -3.13 -3.49 -6.99
C SER A 231 -2.45 -4.04 -8.24
N ALA A 232 -2.92 -5.17 -8.79
CA ALA A 232 -2.43 -5.74 -10.04
C ALA A 232 -2.71 -4.82 -11.23
N TYR A 233 -3.90 -4.20 -11.29
CA TYR A 233 -4.22 -3.20 -12.32
C TYR A 233 -3.14 -2.11 -12.42
N GLY A 234 -2.76 -1.51 -11.29
CA GLY A 234 -1.70 -0.51 -11.26
C GLY A 234 -0.35 -1.06 -11.72
N TYR A 235 0.08 -2.20 -11.15
CA TYR A 235 1.37 -2.80 -11.52
C TYR A 235 1.47 -3.20 -12.99
N TYR A 236 0.38 -3.64 -13.60
CA TYR A 236 0.34 -3.95 -15.03
C TYR A 236 0.32 -2.69 -15.89
N LEU A 237 -0.38 -1.65 -15.44
CA LEU A 237 -0.40 -0.35 -16.13
C LEU A 237 0.99 0.27 -16.16
N ASP A 238 1.74 0.17 -15.07
CA ASP A 238 3.13 0.63 -14.96
C ASP A 238 4.05 0.05 -16.05
N ARG A 239 3.69 -1.11 -16.59
CA ARG A 239 4.48 -1.91 -17.52
C ARG A 239 3.85 -2.04 -18.91
N GLY A 240 2.76 -1.32 -19.16
CA GLY A 240 2.04 -1.41 -20.44
C GLY A 240 1.46 -2.80 -20.73
N LEU A 241 1.21 -3.63 -19.72
CA LEU A 241 0.73 -5.01 -19.85
C LEU A 241 -0.78 -5.06 -20.10
N TYR A 242 -1.23 -4.47 -21.21
CA TYR A 242 -2.66 -4.22 -21.46
C TYR A 242 -3.49 -5.48 -21.58
N ASP A 243 -2.94 -6.57 -22.11
CA ASP A 243 -3.65 -7.85 -22.14
C ASP A 243 -3.92 -8.39 -20.73
N ASP A 244 -2.95 -8.25 -19.82
CA ASP A 244 -3.12 -8.64 -18.42
C ASP A 244 -4.15 -7.76 -17.71
N ILE A 245 -4.21 -6.47 -18.05
CA ILE A 245 -5.24 -5.56 -17.54
C ILE A 245 -6.62 -5.95 -18.07
N VAL A 246 -6.77 -6.18 -19.38
CA VAL A 246 -8.05 -6.59 -19.99
C VAL A 246 -8.58 -7.87 -19.32
N ASP A 247 -7.70 -8.82 -19.00
CA ASP A 247 -8.06 -10.04 -18.28
C ASP A 247 -8.65 -9.77 -16.87
N LEU A 248 -8.35 -8.62 -16.23
CA LEU A 248 -8.91 -8.24 -14.93
C LEU A 248 -10.37 -7.78 -15.00
N PHE A 249 -10.85 -7.38 -16.17
CA PHE A 249 -12.21 -6.86 -16.37
C PHE A 249 -13.19 -7.99 -16.69
N ALA A 250 -14.46 -7.77 -16.34
CA ALA A 250 -15.54 -8.60 -16.84
C ALA A 250 -15.82 -8.34 -18.32
N ASP A 251 -16.34 -9.32 -19.04
CA ASP A 251 -16.62 -9.22 -20.49
C ASP A 251 -17.60 -8.08 -20.84
N ASP A 252 -18.49 -7.74 -19.91
CA ASP A 252 -19.49 -6.66 -19.99
C ASP A 252 -19.09 -5.42 -19.17
N ALA A 253 -17.81 -5.28 -18.81
CA ALA A 253 -17.38 -4.19 -17.95
C ALA A 253 -17.51 -2.82 -18.61
N VAL A 254 -17.64 -1.79 -17.78
CA VAL A 254 -17.75 -0.39 -18.23
C VAL A 254 -16.65 0.45 -17.61
N ILE A 255 -15.89 1.17 -18.43
CA ILE A 255 -15.05 2.28 -17.96
C ILE A 255 -15.82 3.56 -18.27
N GLU A 256 -16.04 4.40 -17.27
CA GLU A 256 -16.68 5.71 -17.41
C GLU A 256 -15.69 6.79 -16.97
N GLN A 257 -15.28 7.64 -17.90
CA GLN A 257 -14.41 8.77 -17.60
C GLN A 257 -15.22 10.04 -17.36
N ALA A 258 -14.93 10.72 -16.25
CA ALA A 258 -15.52 12.01 -15.92
C ALA A 258 -15.27 13.06 -17.00
N GLY A 259 -16.34 13.70 -17.47
CA GLY A 259 -16.27 14.80 -18.44
C GLY A 259 -15.95 14.42 -19.89
N ASP A 260 -15.85 13.13 -20.20
CA ASP A 260 -15.50 12.63 -21.53
C ASP A 260 -16.55 11.62 -22.08
N GLY A 261 -16.38 10.33 -21.79
CA GLY A 261 -17.26 9.28 -22.32
C GLY A 261 -17.09 7.94 -21.60
N SER A 262 -17.62 6.88 -22.22
CA SER A 262 -17.52 5.52 -21.69
C SER A 262 -17.06 4.51 -22.73
N TRP A 263 -16.44 3.44 -22.23
CA TRP A 263 -15.95 2.29 -22.97
C TRP A 263 -16.57 1.02 -22.42
N GLN A 264 -17.01 0.11 -23.30
CA GLN A 264 -17.78 -1.07 -22.92
C GLN A 264 -17.13 -2.36 -23.40
N GLY A 265 -17.14 -3.36 -22.52
CA GLY A 265 -16.57 -4.69 -22.74
C GLY A 265 -15.07 -4.69 -22.97
N SER A 266 -14.51 -5.86 -23.26
CA SER A 266 -13.06 -6.04 -23.40
C SER A 266 -12.43 -5.17 -24.50
N ASP A 267 -13.13 -4.97 -25.63
CA ASP A 267 -12.68 -4.10 -26.71
C ASP A 267 -12.65 -2.63 -26.27
N GLY A 268 -13.65 -2.20 -25.50
CA GLY A 268 -13.69 -0.88 -24.90
C GLY A 268 -12.57 -0.67 -23.89
N VAL A 269 -12.32 -1.64 -23.00
CA VAL A 269 -11.20 -1.60 -22.05
C VAL A 269 -9.88 -1.46 -22.80
N ARG A 270 -9.65 -2.25 -23.85
CA ARG A 270 -8.45 -2.15 -24.69
C ARG A 270 -8.32 -0.78 -25.34
N ALA A 271 -9.41 -0.24 -25.89
CA ALA A 271 -9.42 1.09 -26.49
C ALA A 271 -9.08 2.18 -25.44
N PHE A 272 -9.65 2.11 -24.25
CA PHE A 272 -9.32 3.03 -23.14
C PHE A 272 -7.83 2.98 -22.79
N LEU A 273 -7.22 1.78 -22.75
CA LEU A 273 -5.80 1.62 -22.41
C LEU A 273 -4.85 2.26 -23.44
N MET A 274 -5.27 2.38 -24.70
CA MET A 274 -4.46 3.04 -25.74
C MET A 274 -4.22 4.53 -25.47
N ARG A 275 -4.91 5.14 -24.49
CA ARG A 275 -4.62 6.52 -24.02
C ARG A 275 -3.29 6.63 -23.29
N TYR A 276 -2.79 5.53 -22.74
CA TYR A 276 -1.54 5.49 -21.99
C TYR A 276 -0.33 5.18 -22.88
N GLY A 277 -0.52 4.98 -24.20
CA GLY A 277 0.54 4.60 -25.12
C GLY A 277 0.25 3.27 -25.82
N ALA A 278 1.22 2.75 -26.57
CA ALA A 278 1.16 1.40 -27.12
C ALA A 278 1.37 0.34 -26.01
N PRO A 279 0.96 -0.93 -26.20
CA PRO A 279 1.29 -1.99 -25.25
C PRO A 279 2.81 -2.17 -25.10
N GLY A 280 3.28 -2.38 -23.87
CA GLY A 280 4.70 -2.38 -23.50
C GLY A 280 5.20 -1.00 -23.08
N LEU A 281 6.51 -0.87 -22.93
CA LEU A 281 7.18 0.42 -22.72
C LEU A 281 8.33 0.53 -23.72
N ASP A 282 8.50 1.72 -24.30
CA ASP A 282 9.68 2.06 -25.08
C ASP A 282 10.89 2.35 -24.16
N GLU A 283 12.11 2.25 -24.71
CA GLU A 283 13.33 2.63 -23.98
C GLU A 283 13.21 4.09 -23.51
N GLY A 284 13.43 4.33 -22.22
CA GLY A 284 13.29 5.65 -21.60
C GLY A 284 11.86 6.09 -21.32
N GLU A 285 10.85 5.26 -21.58
CA GLU A 285 9.47 5.55 -21.19
C GLU A 285 9.27 5.24 -19.69
N LEU A 286 8.76 6.21 -18.94
CA LEU A 286 8.26 6.01 -17.59
C LEU A 286 6.74 6.12 -17.58
N ASN A 287 6.06 5.15 -16.96
CA ASN A 287 4.61 5.16 -16.78
C ASN A 287 4.21 4.73 -15.36
N ASP A 288 4.91 5.18 -14.31
CA ASP A 288 4.58 4.81 -12.94
C ASP A 288 3.24 5.43 -12.52
N ARG A 289 2.25 4.60 -12.14
CA ARG A 289 0.89 4.98 -11.74
C ARG A 289 0.44 4.30 -10.44
N PRO A 290 1.14 4.53 -9.30
CA PRO A 290 0.77 3.98 -8.00
C PRO A 290 -0.71 4.18 -7.61
N GLN A 291 -1.31 3.11 -7.08
CA GLN A 291 -2.68 3.05 -6.61
C GLN A 291 -2.70 3.24 -5.07
N LEU A 292 -3.06 4.44 -4.60
CA LEU A 292 -2.79 4.88 -3.23
C LEU A 292 -4.05 5.13 -2.40
N MET A 293 -3.89 5.00 -1.07
CA MET A 293 -4.92 5.29 -0.06
C MET A 293 -6.27 4.60 -0.33
N PRO A 294 -6.32 3.26 -0.52
CA PRO A 294 -7.56 2.60 -0.90
C PRO A 294 -8.60 2.59 0.23
N MET A 295 -9.84 2.97 -0.08
CA MET A 295 -11.05 2.64 0.67
C MET A 295 -11.68 1.40 0.05
N ALA A 296 -11.76 0.29 0.80
CA ALA A 296 -12.34 -0.96 0.32
C ALA A 296 -13.61 -1.34 1.09
N GLU A 297 -14.68 -1.61 0.36
CA GLU A 297 -15.93 -2.18 0.86
C GLU A 297 -16.18 -3.55 0.22
N ILE A 298 -16.83 -4.46 0.96
CA ILE A 298 -17.31 -5.75 0.48
C ILE A 298 -18.78 -5.87 0.86
N SER A 299 -19.64 -6.39 -0.03
CA SER A 299 -21.04 -6.63 0.29
C SER A 299 -21.18 -7.77 1.28
N ASP A 300 -22.18 -7.69 2.16
CA ASP A 300 -22.41 -8.72 3.19
C ASP A 300 -22.80 -10.09 2.62
N ASP A 301 -23.09 -10.20 1.31
CA ASP A 301 -23.26 -11.49 0.62
C ASP A 301 -21.97 -11.98 -0.09
N GLY A 302 -20.89 -11.20 -0.06
CA GLY A 302 -19.60 -11.51 -0.68
C GLY A 302 -19.60 -11.44 -2.22
N SER A 303 -20.65 -10.92 -2.84
CA SER A 303 -20.82 -10.92 -4.30
C SER A 303 -20.14 -9.75 -5.01
N THR A 304 -20.00 -8.60 -4.33
CA THR A 304 -19.43 -7.38 -4.90
C THR A 304 -18.48 -6.69 -3.93
N ALA A 305 -17.49 -5.99 -4.47
CA ALA A 305 -16.58 -5.14 -3.73
C ALA A 305 -16.52 -3.76 -4.39
N LEU A 306 -16.42 -2.70 -3.60
CA LEU A 306 -16.25 -1.33 -4.08
C LEU A 306 -14.93 -0.80 -3.52
N ILE A 307 -14.01 -0.44 -4.41
CA ILE A 307 -12.68 0.06 -4.02
C ILE A 307 -12.47 1.43 -4.63
N ARG A 308 -12.14 2.42 -3.81
CA ARG A 308 -11.77 3.76 -4.26
C ARG A 308 -10.36 4.09 -3.83
N ASN A 309 -9.60 4.73 -4.70
CA ASN A 309 -8.22 5.11 -4.47
C ASN A 309 -7.88 6.38 -5.24
N ILE A 310 -6.69 6.91 -4.95
CA ILE A 310 -6.06 7.97 -5.73
C ILE A 310 -4.89 7.35 -6.51
N GLU A 311 -4.92 7.47 -7.82
CA GLU A 311 -3.76 7.21 -8.66
C GLU A 311 -2.91 8.48 -8.74
N ILE A 312 -1.60 8.34 -8.55
CA ILE A 312 -0.62 9.39 -8.86
C ILE A 312 0.21 8.91 -10.04
N GLY A 313 0.30 9.69 -11.11
CA GLY A 313 1.10 9.37 -12.29
C GLY A 313 2.42 10.14 -12.31
N MET A 314 3.52 9.43 -12.51
CA MET A 314 4.85 9.94 -12.86
C MET A 314 5.20 9.35 -14.22
N THR A 315 5.04 10.17 -15.26
CA THR A 315 5.10 9.69 -16.64
C THR A 315 5.98 10.54 -17.52
N GLY A 316 6.37 10.03 -18.69
CA GLY A 316 7.11 10.80 -19.68
C GLY A 316 8.21 10.00 -20.32
N GLN A 317 9.07 10.70 -21.05
CA GLN A 317 10.16 10.10 -21.82
C GLN A 317 11.49 10.69 -21.36
N HIS A 318 12.49 9.83 -21.15
CA HIS A 318 13.86 10.22 -20.80
C HIS A 318 14.45 11.14 -21.87
N GLY A 319 15.01 12.28 -21.43
CA GLY A 319 15.53 13.33 -22.30
C GLY A 319 14.46 14.24 -22.93
N GLU A 320 13.17 13.99 -22.64
CA GLU A 320 12.03 14.76 -23.14
C GLU A 320 11.13 15.24 -21.98
N GLU A 321 9.83 15.41 -22.25
CA GLU A 321 8.85 15.92 -21.28
C GLU A 321 8.43 14.86 -20.25
N GLY A 322 8.30 15.30 -19.00
CA GLY A 322 7.72 14.53 -17.90
C GLY A 322 6.38 15.12 -17.46
N TYR A 323 5.52 14.31 -16.85
CA TYR A 323 4.22 14.74 -16.35
C TYR A 323 3.87 14.14 -14.99
N TRP A 324 3.36 15.00 -14.11
CA TRP A 324 2.56 14.59 -12.96
C TRP A 324 1.09 14.45 -13.36
N SER A 325 0.39 13.49 -12.76
CA SER A 325 -1.07 13.46 -12.79
C SER A 325 -1.66 12.90 -11.49
N ALA A 326 -2.91 13.26 -11.20
CA ALA A 326 -3.68 12.65 -10.12
C ALA A 326 -5.09 12.32 -10.61
N THR A 327 -5.57 11.12 -10.27
CA THR A 327 -6.89 10.61 -10.68
C THR A 327 -7.60 9.97 -9.49
N LEU A 328 -8.86 10.35 -9.25
CA LEU A 328 -9.74 9.59 -8.36
C LEU A 328 -10.36 8.43 -9.13
N GLN A 329 -10.21 7.22 -8.62
CA GLN A 329 -10.74 6.01 -9.25
C GLN A 329 -11.70 5.30 -8.30
N THR A 330 -12.78 4.75 -8.84
CA THR A 330 -13.68 3.86 -8.08
C THR A 330 -13.96 2.62 -8.91
N PHE A 331 -13.51 1.48 -8.42
CA PHE A 331 -13.67 0.16 -9.00
C PHE A 331 -14.85 -0.53 -8.34
N LEU A 332 -15.84 -0.92 -9.14
CA LEU A 332 -16.82 -1.94 -8.74
C LEU A 332 -16.31 -3.28 -9.24
N LEU A 333 -16.07 -4.22 -8.33
CA LEU A 333 -15.71 -5.59 -8.65
C LEU A 333 -16.88 -6.51 -8.37
N ARG A 334 -17.02 -7.55 -9.20
CA ARG A 334 -17.97 -8.63 -9.00
C ARG A 334 -17.26 -9.97 -8.97
N ARG A 335 -17.77 -10.89 -8.16
CA ARG A 335 -17.35 -12.28 -8.17
C ARG A 335 -18.11 -13.03 -9.27
N GLY A 336 -17.38 -13.67 -10.19
CA GLY A 336 -17.99 -14.52 -11.22
C GLY A 336 -18.34 -15.91 -10.68
N ASP A 337 -19.07 -16.70 -11.48
CA ASP A 337 -19.45 -18.08 -11.15
C ASP A 337 -18.23 -19.02 -10.97
N ASP A 338 -17.09 -18.64 -11.53
CA ASP A 338 -15.80 -19.30 -11.35
C ASP A 338 -15.07 -18.88 -10.05
N ASN A 339 -15.77 -18.16 -9.18
CA ASN A 339 -15.30 -17.59 -7.91
C ASN A 339 -14.16 -16.56 -8.02
N LYS A 340 -13.86 -16.06 -9.23
CA LYS A 340 -12.82 -15.03 -9.43
C LYS A 340 -13.41 -13.63 -9.39
N TRP A 341 -12.66 -12.71 -8.80
CA TRP A 341 -12.97 -11.28 -8.80
C TRP A 341 -12.59 -10.65 -10.14
N ARG A 342 -13.50 -9.87 -10.71
CA ARG A 342 -13.26 -9.08 -11.93
C ARG A 342 -13.81 -7.67 -11.77
N ILE A 343 -13.18 -6.70 -12.42
CA ILE A 343 -13.65 -5.32 -12.48
C ILE A 343 -14.88 -5.27 -13.38
N ALA A 344 -16.03 -4.94 -12.80
CA ALA A 344 -17.29 -4.74 -13.53
C ALA A 344 -17.46 -3.29 -13.98
N SER A 345 -16.98 -2.33 -13.19
CA SER A 345 -16.94 -0.93 -13.59
C SER A 345 -15.73 -0.21 -13.03
N LEU A 346 -15.19 0.74 -13.79
CA LEU A 346 -14.21 1.73 -13.35
C LEU A 346 -14.74 3.13 -13.63
N HIS A 347 -15.02 3.87 -12.56
CA HIS A 347 -15.21 5.32 -12.65
C HIS A 347 -13.85 5.98 -12.57
N HIS A 348 -13.43 6.60 -13.67
CA HIS A 348 -12.13 7.25 -13.83
C HIS A 348 -12.32 8.77 -13.81
N SER A 349 -11.81 9.45 -12.79
CA SER A 349 -12.00 10.90 -12.61
C SER A 349 -10.64 11.61 -12.53
N PRO A 350 -10.05 12.00 -13.68
CA PRO A 350 -8.82 12.78 -13.71
C PRO A 350 -9.00 14.11 -13.00
N ILE A 351 -8.17 14.38 -12.00
CA ILE A 351 -8.21 15.60 -11.18
C ILE A 351 -7.22 16.62 -11.72
N MET A 352 -5.96 16.21 -11.89
CA MET A 352 -4.84 17.09 -12.21
C MET A 352 -3.91 16.40 -13.21
N ARG A 353 -3.36 17.18 -14.15
CA ARG A 353 -2.19 16.83 -14.95
C ARG A 353 -1.33 18.08 -15.12
N ALA A 354 -0.01 17.93 -15.08
CA ALA A 354 0.93 19.04 -15.26
C ALA A 354 2.23 18.55 -15.89
N GLY A 355 2.89 19.41 -16.66
CA GLY A 355 4.28 19.19 -17.06
C GLY A 355 5.19 19.24 -15.84
N TYR A 356 6.26 18.45 -15.85
CA TYR A 356 7.22 18.40 -14.75
C TYR A 356 7.90 19.77 -14.54
N GLU A 357 8.28 20.46 -15.61
CA GLU A 357 8.96 21.76 -15.51
C GLU A 357 8.07 22.85 -14.88
N GLU A 358 6.80 22.93 -15.28
CA GLU A 358 5.89 24.00 -14.83
C GLU A 358 5.17 23.67 -13.51
N GLY A 359 4.96 22.38 -13.24
CA GLY A 359 4.19 21.91 -12.08
C GLY A 359 2.70 22.24 -12.16
N TRP A 360 1.98 21.83 -11.11
CA TRP A 360 0.52 21.92 -11.09
C TRP A 360 -0.03 23.26 -10.60
N ALA A 361 0.81 24.27 -10.42
CA ALA A 361 0.37 25.68 -10.36
C ALA A 361 -0.04 26.19 -11.76
N SER A 362 0.50 25.57 -12.81
CA SER A 362 0.22 25.79 -14.23
C SER A 362 -0.30 24.50 -14.89
N PRO A 363 -1.47 23.99 -14.48
CA PRO A 363 -1.93 22.67 -14.88
C PRO A 363 -2.40 22.58 -16.34
N LEU A 364 -2.13 21.42 -16.94
CA LEU A 364 -2.67 20.97 -18.22
C LEU A 364 -4.11 20.44 -18.05
N PRO A 365 -4.84 20.17 -19.15
CA PRO A 365 -6.05 19.35 -19.07
C PRO A 365 -5.82 18.06 -18.31
N ALA A 366 -6.68 17.82 -17.31
CA ALA A 366 -6.50 16.71 -16.38
C ALA A 366 -6.58 15.35 -17.08
N ALA A 367 -7.47 15.22 -18.07
CA ALA A 367 -7.54 14.04 -18.92
C ALA A 367 -6.31 13.95 -19.85
N LEU A 368 -5.85 12.72 -20.09
CA LEU A 368 -4.81 12.47 -21.09
C LEU A 368 -5.31 12.89 -22.49
N PRO A 369 -4.40 13.37 -23.38
CA PRO A 369 -4.75 13.78 -24.73
C PRO A 369 -5.54 12.71 -25.49
N ASP A 370 -6.44 13.14 -26.37
CA ASP A 370 -7.25 12.23 -27.16
C ASP A 370 -6.39 11.48 -28.19
N ALA A 371 -6.55 10.15 -28.21
CA ALA A 371 -6.05 9.30 -29.28
C ALA A 371 -7.25 8.76 -30.08
N PRO A 372 -7.28 8.83 -31.42
CA PRO A 372 -8.42 8.34 -32.20
C PRO A 372 -8.78 6.88 -31.94
N GLN A 373 -7.77 6.03 -31.66
CA GLN A 373 -7.96 4.61 -31.32
C GLN A 373 -8.53 4.39 -29.92
N ALA A 374 -8.52 5.42 -29.08
CA ALA A 374 -9.01 5.40 -27.72
C ALA A 374 -10.34 6.16 -27.54
N ALA A 375 -10.96 6.60 -28.63
CA ALA A 375 -12.21 7.34 -28.57
C ALA A 375 -13.30 6.56 -27.82
N PRO A 376 -14.07 7.21 -26.92
CA PRO A 376 -15.16 6.56 -26.24
C PRO A 376 -16.27 6.18 -27.24
N THR A 377 -16.94 5.06 -26.98
CA THR A 377 -18.07 4.59 -27.79
C THR A 377 -19.41 4.92 -27.14
N GLY A 378 -19.42 5.28 -25.86
CA GLY A 378 -20.59 5.68 -25.10
C GLY A 378 -20.43 7.04 -24.44
N THR A 379 -21.49 7.51 -23.79
CA THR A 379 -21.51 8.77 -23.05
C THR A 379 -21.18 8.57 -21.57
N THR A 380 -20.77 9.64 -20.90
CA THR A 380 -20.58 9.69 -19.44
C THR A 380 -21.66 10.55 -18.78
N THR A 381 -22.05 10.18 -17.58
CA THR A 381 -22.87 10.93 -16.63
C THR A 381 -22.02 11.58 -15.54
N LEU A 382 -20.76 11.15 -15.39
CA LEU A 382 -19.82 11.70 -14.44
C LEU A 382 -19.39 13.10 -14.87
N LYS A 383 -19.59 14.07 -13.96
CA LYS A 383 -19.11 15.43 -14.14
C LYS A 383 -17.58 15.44 -14.09
N SER A 384 -16.96 16.30 -14.88
CA SER A 384 -15.51 16.50 -14.85
C SER A 384 -15.01 16.79 -13.44
N ALA A 385 -13.87 16.17 -13.10
CA ALA A 385 -13.11 16.42 -11.88
C ALA A 385 -11.87 17.31 -12.13
N ASP A 386 -11.73 17.86 -13.35
CA ASP A 386 -10.62 18.75 -13.72
C ASP A 386 -10.63 19.99 -12.82
N PHE A 387 -9.68 20.03 -11.89
CA PHE A 387 -9.66 21.04 -10.83
C PHE A 387 -9.51 22.46 -11.37
N ARG A 388 -9.08 22.65 -12.62
CA ARG A 388 -8.94 23.97 -13.25
C ARG A 388 -10.29 24.63 -13.49
N THR A 389 -11.31 23.83 -13.73
CA THR A 389 -12.61 24.31 -14.24
C THR A 389 -13.78 23.89 -13.37
N HIS A 390 -13.61 22.90 -12.49
CA HIS A 390 -14.67 22.35 -11.67
C HIS A 390 -14.27 22.31 -10.19
N SER A 391 -15.25 22.53 -9.32
CA SER A 391 -15.10 22.21 -7.90
C SER A 391 -15.01 20.70 -7.73
N LEU A 392 -14.08 20.23 -6.90
CA LEU A 392 -13.91 18.81 -6.68
C LEU A 392 -14.99 18.28 -5.71
N SER A 393 -15.72 17.25 -6.14
CA SER A 393 -16.68 16.53 -5.31
C SER A 393 -16.31 15.06 -5.28
N VAL A 394 -16.28 14.47 -4.09
CA VAL A 394 -16.03 13.04 -3.90
C VAL A 394 -17.39 12.37 -3.62
N PRO A 395 -17.89 11.47 -4.48
CA PRO A 395 -19.15 10.78 -4.23
C PRO A 395 -19.09 10.05 -2.89
N PRO A 396 -20.14 10.04 -2.05
CA PRO A 396 -20.06 9.36 -0.76
C PRO A 396 -19.86 7.84 -0.95
N MET A 397 -19.06 7.27 -0.06
CA MET A 397 -18.95 5.82 0.15
C MET A 397 -19.57 5.48 1.52
N GLY A 398 -19.80 4.19 1.78
CA GLY A 398 -20.39 3.71 3.02
C GLY A 398 -19.58 4.13 4.26
N PRO A 399 -20.21 4.19 5.45
CA PRO A 399 -19.49 4.56 6.67
C PRO A 399 -18.56 3.45 7.18
N GLU A 400 -18.72 2.22 6.70
CA GLU A 400 -17.99 1.03 7.12
C GLU A 400 -17.48 0.26 5.89
N TRP A 401 -16.55 -0.66 6.11
CA TRP A 401 -16.04 -1.57 5.07
C TRP A 401 -17.02 -2.73 4.75
N ILE A 402 -18.02 -2.89 5.61
CA ILE A 402 -19.32 -3.60 5.54
C ILE A 402 -20.40 -2.95 4.65
N MET A 403 -20.60 -3.28 3.37
CA MET A 403 -21.79 -2.76 2.64
C MET A 403 -22.96 -3.76 2.65
N PRO A 404 -24.22 -3.30 2.57
CA PRO A 404 -25.38 -4.19 2.53
C PRO A 404 -25.29 -5.25 1.43
N ALA A 405 -25.89 -6.43 1.66
CA ALA A 405 -26.00 -7.47 0.65
C ALA A 405 -26.67 -6.95 -0.63
N THR A 406 -26.14 -7.34 -1.79
CA THR A 406 -26.74 -7.02 -3.10
C THR A 406 -27.98 -7.86 -3.33
N VAL A 407 -27.95 -9.13 -2.90
CA VAL A 407 -29.09 -10.04 -2.91
C VAL A 407 -29.47 -10.39 -1.47
N PRO A 408 -30.62 -9.90 -0.96
CA PRO A 408 -31.05 -10.17 0.40
C PRO A 408 -31.16 -11.67 0.70
N GLY A 409 -30.46 -12.11 1.75
CA GLY A 409 -30.46 -13.51 2.21
C GLY A 409 -29.50 -14.44 1.46
N ALA A 410 -28.76 -13.96 0.45
CA ALA A 410 -27.65 -14.70 -0.13
C ALA A 410 -26.47 -14.71 0.85
N THR A 411 -25.88 -15.89 1.05
CA THR A 411 -24.63 -16.05 1.79
C THR A 411 -23.65 -16.84 0.95
N GLN A 412 -22.36 -16.55 1.13
CA GLN A 412 -21.31 -17.30 0.47
C GLN A 412 -20.88 -18.50 1.32
N ALA A 413 -20.39 -19.54 0.66
CA ALA A 413 -19.82 -20.68 1.35
C ALA A 413 -18.55 -20.25 2.11
N PRO A 414 -18.38 -20.70 3.36
CA PRO A 414 -17.23 -20.32 4.16
C PRO A 414 -15.94 -20.88 3.56
N ILE A 415 -14.89 -20.05 3.53
CA ILE A 415 -13.58 -20.47 3.04
C ILE A 415 -12.76 -21.06 4.20
N PRO A 416 -12.22 -22.28 4.08
CA PRO A 416 -11.39 -22.87 5.12
C PRO A 416 -10.18 -21.99 5.46
N ASN A 417 -9.96 -21.77 6.76
CA ASN A 417 -8.91 -20.93 7.32
C ASN A 417 -8.98 -19.46 6.86
N ALA A 418 -10.17 -18.95 6.52
CA ALA A 418 -10.32 -17.59 6.01
C ALA A 418 -9.72 -16.53 6.94
N LEU A 419 -9.90 -16.68 8.26
CA LEU A 419 -9.37 -15.72 9.23
C LEU A 419 -7.84 -15.66 9.22
N ALA A 420 -7.17 -16.81 9.25
CA ALA A 420 -5.71 -16.88 9.20
C ALA A 420 -5.17 -16.34 7.87
N LYS A 421 -5.87 -16.61 6.76
CA LYS A 421 -5.50 -16.08 5.44
C LYS A 421 -5.69 -14.57 5.37
N ALA A 422 -6.81 -14.05 5.86
CA ALA A 422 -7.07 -12.61 5.92
C ALA A 422 -6.06 -11.89 6.82
N GLU A 423 -5.71 -12.49 7.97
CA GLU A 423 -4.68 -11.97 8.86
C GLU A 423 -3.31 -11.89 8.17
N ALA A 424 -2.98 -12.84 7.27
CA ALA A 424 -1.72 -12.83 6.54
C ALA A 424 -1.57 -11.60 5.61
N PHE A 425 -2.67 -11.09 5.02
CA PHE A 425 -2.64 -9.84 4.25
C PHE A 425 -2.24 -8.65 5.12
N ASP A 426 -2.99 -8.46 6.20
CA ASP A 426 -2.78 -7.33 7.10
C ASP A 426 -1.42 -7.43 7.81
N GLY A 427 -0.99 -8.65 8.19
CA GLY A 427 0.27 -8.90 8.87
C GLY A 427 1.50 -8.71 7.99
N ALA A 428 1.43 -9.19 6.74
CA ALA A 428 2.49 -8.97 5.75
C ALA A 428 2.68 -7.47 5.45
N GLU A 429 1.59 -6.72 5.33
CA GLU A 429 1.66 -5.26 5.14
C GLU A 429 2.24 -4.56 6.38
N ASN A 430 1.75 -4.88 7.58
CA ASN A 430 2.14 -4.22 8.83
C ASN A 430 3.66 -4.36 9.08
N VAL A 431 4.20 -5.59 8.98
CA VAL A 431 5.63 -5.84 9.17
C VAL A 431 6.48 -5.23 8.04
N SER A 432 5.96 -5.21 6.81
CA SER A 432 6.63 -4.61 5.66
C SER A 432 6.75 -3.10 5.78
N ASN A 433 5.74 -2.41 6.32
CA ASN A 433 5.75 -0.97 6.58
C ASN A 433 6.58 -0.61 7.81
N ALA A 434 6.52 -1.43 8.87
CA ALA A 434 7.38 -1.27 10.05
C ALA A 434 8.87 -1.30 9.69
N TYR A 435 9.26 -2.16 8.73
CA TYR A 435 10.61 -2.16 8.18
C TYR A 435 11.01 -0.80 7.61
N GLY A 436 10.17 -0.18 6.77
CA GLY A 436 10.41 1.16 6.19
C GLY A 436 10.68 2.20 7.28
N TYR A 437 9.81 2.24 8.29
CA TYR A 437 9.96 3.17 9.41
C TYR A 437 11.21 2.96 10.28
N TYR A 438 11.71 1.73 10.42
CA TYR A 438 12.96 1.51 11.15
C TYR A 438 14.18 1.94 10.34
N ILE A 439 14.17 1.73 9.02
CA ILE A 439 15.29 2.14 8.17
C ILE A 439 15.34 3.66 7.96
N ASP A 440 14.20 4.36 7.98
CA ASP A 440 14.15 5.84 7.96
C ASP A 440 14.96 6.49 9.09
N GLN A 441 15.06 5.81 10.24
CA GLN A 441 15.75 6.30 11.43
C GLN A 441 17.00 5.49 11.78
N PHE A 442 17.50 4.65 10.87
CA PHE A 442 18.73 3.89 11.05
C PHE A 442 18.68 2.95 12.29
N ALA A 443 17.48 2.47 12.63
CA ALA A 443 17.23 1.63 13.79
C ALA A 443 17.56 0.15 13.50
N TRP A 444 18.81 -0.15 13.16
CA TRP A 444 19.23 -1.43 12.56
C TRP A 444 18.94 -2.67 13.41
N ARG A 445 19.02 -2.54 14.74
CA ARG A 445 18.70 -3.65 15.65
C ARG A 445 17.22 -4.00 15.58
N GLN A 446 16.36 -3.00 15.51
CA GLN A 446 14.92 -3.14 15.32
C GLN A 446 14.59 -3.63 13.90
N THR A 447 15.28 -3.11 12.87
CA THR A 447 15.17 -3.59 11.50
C THR A 447 15.45 -5.09 11.41
N ALA A 448 16.60 -5.55 11.91
CA ALA A 448 16.95 -6.97 11.93
C ALA A 448 16.00 -7.80 12.82
N ALA A 449 15.43 -7.20 13.87
CA ALA A 449 14.46 -7.87 14.72
C ALA A 449 13.13 -8.19 14.02
N LEU A 450 12.80 -7.56 12.90
CA LEU A 450 11.64 -7.91 12.08
C LEU A 450 11.85 -9.19 11.26
N PHE A 451 13.09 -9.65 11.07
CA PHE A 451 13.39 -10.85 10.30
C PHE A 451 13.19 -12.12 11.13
N ALA A 452 12.76 -13.18 10.46
CA ALA A 452 12.75 -14.53 11.01
C ALA A 452 14.18 -14.97 11.36
N ARG A 453 14.33 -15.98 12.22
CA ARG A 453 15.67 -16.45 12.65
C ARG A 453 16.59 -16.78 11.46
N ASP A 454 16.07 -17.47 10.46
CA ASP A 454 16.74 -17.83 9.21
C ASP A 454 16.36 -16.93 8.03
N GLY A 455 15.77 -15.76 8.31
CA GLY A 455 15.36 -14.82 7.28
C GLY A 455 16.56 -14.19 6.57
N TRP A 456 16.38 -13.80 5.31
CA TRP A 456 17.41 -13.21 4.46
C TRP A 456 17.01 -11.84 3.93
N LYS A 457 18.03 -11.03 3.60
CA LYS A 457 17.87 -9.70 3.02
C LYS A 457 18.89 -9.49 1.91
N GLU A 458 18.45 -8.93 0.79
CA GLU A 458 19.34 -8.29 -0.17
C GLU A 458 19.71 -6.89 0.31
N LEU A 459 21.02 -6.64 0.45
CA LEU A 459 21.55 -5.31 0.70
C LEU A 459 21.90 -4.68 -0.64
N SER A 460 21.26 -3.55 -0.94
CA SER A 460 21.43 -2.79 -2.16
C SER A 460 22.89 -2.72 -2.61
N TYR A 461 23.13 -3.00 -3.88
CA TYR A 461 24.44 -3.00 -4.56
C TYR A 461 25.43 -4.10 -4.13
N ILE A 462 25.16 -4.88 -3.08
CA ILE A 462 26.16 -5.76 -2.46
C ILE A 462 25.84 -7.24 -2.66
N GLY A 463 24.68 -7.71 -2.18
CA GLY A 463 24.33 -9.13 -2.20
C GLY A 463 23.35 -9.53 -1.10
N THR A 464 23.12 -10.83 -0.98
CA THR A 464 22.19 -11.44 -0.03
C THR A 464 22.90 -11.85 1.26
N PHE A 465 22.26 -11.60 2.39
CA PHE A 465 22.71 -11.97 3.73
C PHE A 465 21.66 -12.85 4.39
N VAL A 466 22.04 -14.08 4.75
CA VAL A 466 21.11 -15.10 5.27
C VAL A 466 21.27 -15.28 6.77
N GLY A 467 20.16 -15.17 7.48
CA GLY A 467 20.10 -15.22 8.94
C GLY A 467 20.07 -13.83 9.56
N LYS A 468 19.27 -13.68 10.62
CA LYS A 468 19.02 -12.41 11.30
C LYS A 468 20.30 -11.66 11.73
N ASP A 469 21.30 -12.38 12.24
CA ASP A 469 22.57 -11.77 12.66
C ASP A 469 23.40 -11.27 11.47
N ARG A 470 23.33 -11.96 10.33
CA ARG A 470 23.99 -11.55 9.08
C ARG A 470 23.33 -10.30 8.50
N VAL A 471 22.01 -10.23 8.54
CA VAL A 471 21.25 -9.02 8.18
C VAL A 471 21.63 -7.83 9.06
N LEU A 472 21.74 -8.01 10.38
CA LEU A 472 22.17 -6.94 11.28
C LEU A 472 23.61 -6.49 10.98
N ALA A 473 24.52 -7.45 10.86
CA ALA A 473 25.93 -7.18 10.59
C ALA A 473 26.11 -6.41 9.27
N SER A 474 25.38 -6.78 8.21
CA SER A 474 25.46 -6.11 6.92
C SER A 474 24.97 -4.65 6.98
N LEU A 475 23.89 -4.39 7.73
CA LEU A 475 23.36 -3.03 7.93
C LEU A 475 24.36 -2.16 8.71
N ILE A 476 24.92 -2.68 9.81
CA ILE A 476 25.92 -1.96 10.61
C ILE A 476 27.19 -1.70 9.79
N GLN A 477 27.67 -2.69 9.04
CA GLN A 477 28.86 -2.53 8.21
C GLN A 477 28.67 -1.47 7.12
N ARG A 478 27.48 -1.38 6.52
CA ARG A 478 27.20 -0.42 5.44
C ARG A 478 26.91 0.99 5.94
N TYR A 479 26.15 1.13 7.02
CA TYR A 479 25.60 2.42 7.44
C TYR A 479 26.08 2.90 8.81
N GLY A 480 26.85 2.08 9.53
CA GLY A 480 27.31 2.38 10.88
C GLY A 480 26.20 2.35 11.93
N GLU A 481 26.53 2.74 13.16
CA GLU A 481 25.60 2.82 14.31
C GLU A 481 25.38 4.27 14.79
N GLY A 482 25.69 5.27 13.96
CA GLY A 482 25.58 6.69 14.33
C GLY A 482 24.15 7.21 14.46
N GLY A 483 23.14 6.41 14.08
CA GLY A 483 21.76 6.87 13.95
C GLY A 483 21.54 7.69 12.67
N PRO A 484 20.33 8.27 12.50
CA PRO A 484 20.01 9.05 11.32
C PRO A 484 20.73 10.40 11.36
N ASN A 485 21.10 10.91 10.18
CA ASN A 485 21.62 12.26 10.03
C ASN A 485 20.47 13.26 9.98
N ASP A 486 20.57 14.39 10.67
CA ASP A 486 19.56 15.47 10.61
C ASP A 486 19.66 16.31 9.35
N ALA A 487 20.77 16.25 8.61
CA ALA A 487 20.92 16.97 7.35
C ALA A 487 20.27 16.24 6.15
N PHE A 488 19.89 14.97 6.31
CA PHE A 488 19.31 14.17 5.23
C PHE A 488 18.35 13.11 5.79
N GLN A 489 17.18 13.00 5.18
CA GLN A 489 16.17 12.00 5.50
C GLN A 489 15.84 11.18 4.27
N ALA A 490 15.92 9.86 4.40
CA ALA A 490 15.31 8.91 3.49
C ALA A 490 14.00 8.43 4.10
N ILE A 491 12.89 8.59 3.38
CA ILE A 491 11.55 8.28 3.90
C ILE A 491 10.97 7.19 3.00
N HIS A 492 10.88 5.96 3.50
CA HIS A 492 10.55 4.79 2.68
C HIS A 492 9.06 4.51 2.71
N GLN A 493 8.27 5.28 1.96
CA GLN A 493 6.85 4.97 1.77
C GLN A 493 6.70 3.69 0.93
N LYS A 494 6.26 2.61 1.58
CA LYS A 494 5.92 1.34 0.94
C LYS A 494 4.41 1.27 0.71
N THR A 495 4.00 1.11 -0.54
CA THR A 495 2.61 1.31 -0.97
C THR A 495 2.11 0.19 -1.88
N GLN A 496 0.81 0.22 -2.18
CA GLN A 496 0.13 -0.68 -3.12
C GLN A 496 0.43 -2.18 -2.86
N PRO A 497 0.13 -2.72 -1.67
CA PRO A 497 0.46 -4.11 -1.37
C PRO A 497 -0.32 -5.07 -2.28
N TYR A 498 0.37 -6.03 -2.89
CA TYR A 498 -0.24 -7.24 -3.45
C TYR A 498 0.26 -8.45 -2.66
N VAL A 499 -0.63 -9.25 -2.09
CA VAL A 499 -0.25 -10.36 -1.20
C VAL A 499 -0.76 -11.69 -1.73
N THR A 500 0.12 -12.70 -1.82
CA THR A 500 -0.27 -14.09 -2.10
C THR A 500 -0.08 -14.94 -0.86
N VAL A 501 -1.16 -15.50 -0.33
CA VAL A 501 -1.13 -16.30 0.90
C VAL A 501 -0.84 -17.77 0.61
N LEU A 502 0.06 -18.36 1.39
CA LEU A 502 0.50 -19.75 1.31
C LEU A 502 0.20 -20.49 2.63
N ASP A 503 0.28 -21.83 2.59
CA ASP A 503 0.21 -22.71 3.76
C ASP A 503 -0.92 -22.41 4.74
N ASN A 504 -2.13 -22.21 4.21
CA ASN A 504 -3.32 -21.91 5.00
C ASN A 504 -3.18 -20.67 5.91
N GLY A 505 -2.43 -19.65 5.48
CA GLY A 505 -2.29 -18.40 6.25
C GLY A 505 -1.11 -18.40 7.21
N ARG A 506 -0.06 -19.20 6.94
CA ARG A 506 1.19 -19.19 7.73
C ARG A 506 2.36 -18.52 7.03
N ARG A 507 2.28 -18.38 5.71
CA ARG A 507 3.27 -17.73 4.86
C ARG A 507 2.56 -16.83 3.86
N ALA A 508 3.24 -15.78 3.41
CA ALA A 508 2.76 -14.94 2.34
C ALA A 508 3.91 -14.36 1.54
N PHE A 509 3.71 -14.19 0.24
CA PHE A 509 4.45 -13.18 -0.52
C PHE A 509 3.76 -11.84 -0.37
N ILE A 510 4.54 -10.75 -0.39
CA ILE A 510 4.01 -9.40 -0.53
C ILE A 510 4.88 -8.58 -1.47
N ARG A 511 4.25 -8.05 -2.52
CA ARG A 511 4.81 -7.02 -3.38
C ARG A 511 4.42 -5.65 -2.82
N THR A 512 5.37 -4.73 -2.68
CA THR A 512 5.07 -3.31 -2.41
C THR A 512 5.91 -2.40 -3.28
N ARG A 513 5.34 -1.30 -3.74
CA ARG A 513 6.08 -0.22 -4.40
C ARG A 513 6.82 0.61 -3.36
N LEU A 514 8.06 0.96 -3.65
CA LEU A 514 8.80 2.02 -2.99
C LEU A 514 8.44 3.34 -3.69
N PHE A 515 7.77 4.24 -2.96
CA PHE A 515 7.44 5.59 -3.40
C PHE A 515 8.17 6.59 -2.51
N GLN A 516 9.50 6.51 -2.50
CA GLN A 516 10.34 7.16 -1.50
C GLN A 516 10.60 8.62 -1.82
N PHE A 517 10.38 9.46 -0.82
CA PHE A 517 10.79 10.85 -0.82
C PHE A 517 12.02 11.00 0.07
N ASN A 518 13.04 11.69 -0.44
CA ASN A 518 14.18 12.11 0.35
C ASN A 518 14.12 13.61 0.57
N SER A 519 14.61 14.08 1.72
CA SER A 519 14.70 15.50 2.03
C SER A 519 16.09 15.83 2.57
N ALA A 520 16.61 16.99 2.22
CA ALA A 520 17.89 17.51 2.70
C ALA A 520 17.71 18.87 3.39
N ASP A 521 18.64 19.22 4.27
CA ASP A 521 18.73 20.57 4.84
C ASP A 521 19.35 21.53 3.80
N GLY A 522 18.59 22.55 3.42
CA GLY A 522 19.03 23.58 2.48
C GLY A 522 19.19 23.17 1.01
N ALA A 523 18.71 21.99 0.61
CA ALA A 523 18.67 21.55 -0.79
C ALA A 523 17.32 20.87 -1.12
N ALA A 524 16.91 20.97 -2.38
CA ALA A 524 15.70 20.32 -2.86
C ALA A 524 15.79 18.79 -2.70
N GLY A 525 14.64 18.16 -2.49
CA GLY A 525 14.54 16.72 -2.29
C GLY A 525 14.90 15.86 -3.50
N SER A 526 14.71 14.56 -3.35
CA SER A 526 14.84 13.59 -4.44
C SER A 526 13.87 12.44 -4.25
N TRP A 527 13.68 11.64 -5.30
CA TRP A 527 12.84 10.44 -5.26
C TRP A 527 13.64 9.19 -5.54
N ILE A 528 13.13 8.09 -4.98
CA ILE A 528 13.54 6.74 -5.35
C ILE A 528 12.29 5.91 -5.60
N SER A 529 12.24 5.25 -6.75
CA SER A 529 11.22 4.26 -7.10
C SER A 529 11.83 2.87 -7.15
N GLY A 530 11.05 1.88 -6.75
CA GLY A 530 11.49 0.49 -6.65
C GLY A 530 10.33 -0.46 -6.35
N ILE A 531 10.58 -1.76 -6.49
CA ILE A 531 9.64 -2.82 -6.15
C ILE A 531 10.28 -3.74 -5.12
N TYR A 532 9.62 -3.91 -3.98
CA TYR A 532 9.93 -4.99 -3.06
C TYR A 532 9.16 -6.24 -3.44
N GLU A 533 9.82 -7.39 -3.46
CA GLU A 533 9.19 -8.71 -3.53
C GLU A 533 9.56 -9.54 -2.28
N ASN A 534 8.77 -9.36 -1.23
CA ASN A 534 9.07 -9.91 0.09
C ASN A 534 8.38 -11.26 0.35
N GLN A 535 9.01 -12.06 1.19
CA GLN A 535 8.47 -13.29 1.78
C GLN A 535 8.26 -13.06 3.28
N ILE A 536 7.08 -13.38 3.78
CA ILE A 536 6.67 -13.19 5.17
C ILE A 536 6.23 -14.53 5.77
N ILE A 537 6.63 -14.83 6.99
CA ILE A 537 6.30 -16.06 7.72
C ILE A 537 5.74 -15.73 9.11
N LYS A 538 4.80 -16.55 9.60
CA LYS A 538 4.37 -16.52 11.00
C LYS A 538 5.26 -17.45 11.83
N GLU A 539 6.29 -16.88 12.47
CA GLU A 539 7.22 -17.58 13.37
C GLU A 539 6.81 -17.30 14.83
N ASP A 540 6.57 -18.37 15.60
CA ASP A 540 6.17 -18.29 17.02
C ASP A 540 4.94 -17.39 17.29
N GLY A 541 4.01 -17.36 16.32
CA GLY A 541 2.78 -16.56 16.38
C GLY A 541 2.95 -15.11 15.92
N ILE A 542 4.16 -14.69 15.56
CA ILE A 542 4.52 -13.32 15.14
C ILE A 542 4.85 -13.32 13.65
N TRP A 543 4.31 -12.36 12.90
CA TRP A 543 4.67 -12.16 11.50
C TRP A 543 6.09 -11.56 11.39
N ARG A 544 6.94 -12.20 10.60
CA ARG A 544 8.35 -11.85 10.39
C ARG A 544 8.68 -11.86 8.90
N ILE A 545 9.68 -11.08 8.51
CA ILE A 545 10.24 -11.11 7.16
C ILE A 545 11.12 -12.36 7.04
N GLN A 546 10.75 -13.28 6.13
CA GLN A 546 11.60 -14.41 5.74
C GLN A 546 12.60 -14.01 4.67
N GLY A 547 12.18 -13.21 3.71
CA GLY A 547 12.98 -12.85 2.54
C GLY A 547 12.62 -11.45 2.09
N MET A 548 13.62 -10.68 1.70
CA MET A 548 13.42 -9.32 1.22
C MET A 548 14.41 -9.00 0.12
N ASP A 549 13.87 -8.67 -1.04
CA ASP A 549 14.59 -8.05 -2.14
C ASP A 549 13.93 -6.73 -2.53
N LEU A 550 14.72 -5.87 -3.16
CA LEU A 550 14.31 -4.55 -3.65
C LEU A 550 15.00 -4.33 -5.00
N ASP A 551 14.20 -4.32 -6.05
CA ASP A 551 14.64 -3.92 -7.38
C ASP A 551 14.36 -2.41 -7.52
N TYR A 552 15.40 -1.58 -7.55
CA TYR A 552 15.23 -0.15 -7.87
C TYR A 552 14.84 0.03 -9.33
N ILE A 553 13.94 0.96 -9.62
CA ILE A 553 13.56 1.31 -11.00
C ILE A 553 14.30 2.57 -11.45
N TRP A 554 14.19 3.65 -10.67
CA TRP A 554 14.80 4.94 -10.99
C TRP A 554 15.08 5.76 -9.72
N LEU A 555 16.10 6.62 -9.78
CA LEU A 555 16.47 7.58 -8.74
C LEU A 555 16.58 8.95 -9.41
N GLY A 556 15.72 9.90 -9.03
CA GLY A 556 15.64 11.23 -9.66
C GLY A 556 15.83 12.35 -8.65
N ASP A 557 16.59 13.38 -9.01
CA ASP A 557 16.64 14.63 -8.26
C ASP A 557 15.43 15.52 -8.56
N TYR A 558 15.24 16.58 -7.78
CA TYR A 558 14.14 17.51 -7.99
C TYR A 558 14.33 18.40 -9.22
N ASP A 559 15.55 18.82 -9.53
CA ASP A 559 15.80 19.81 -10.59
C ASP A 559 15.41 19.27 -11.96
N THR A 560 15.76 18.00 -12.23
CA THR A 560 15.56 17.37 -13.53
C THR A 560 14.51 16.26 -13.54
N GLY A 561 14.04 15.85 -12.36
CA GLY A 561 13.03 14.83 -12.21
C GLY A 561 13.47 13.46 -12.72
N TRP A 562 12.49 12.64 -13.09
CA TRP A 562 12.77 11.33 -13.69
C TRP A 562 13.17 11.41 -15.17
N THR A 563 12.85 12.49 -15.89
CA THR A 563 13.18 12.58 -17.32
C THR A 563 14.62 13.00 -17.58
N GLY A 564 15.28 13.68 -16.65
CA GLY A 564 16.69 14.10 -16.78
C GLY A 564 17.73 13.23 -16.08
N ILE A 565 17.36 12.03 -15.61
CA ILE A 565 18.28 11.12 -14.90
C ILE A 565 19.54 10.84 -15.73
N ASP A 566 20.73 11.05 -15.17
CA ASP A 566 21.99 10.53 -15.74
C ASP A 566 22.04 9.00 -15.52
N PRO A 567 21.97 8.15 -16.57
CA PRO A 567 21.97 6.70 -16.40
C PRO A 567 23.21 6.17 -15.67
N ALA A 568 24.34 6.88 -15.73
CA ALA A 568 25.56 6.49 -15.05
C ALA A 568 25.56 6.88 -13.55
N ALA A 569 24.66 7.76 -13.10
CA ALA A 569 24.67 8.29 -11.74
C ALA A 569 24.34 7.22 -10.69
N SER A 570 23.47 6.26 -11.01
CA SER A 570 23.07 5.18 -10.08
C SER A 570 24.27 4.34 -9.64
N SER A 571 25.23 4.13 -10.54
CA SER A 571 26.46 3.35 -10.27
C SER A 571 27.38 4.00 -9.22
N ARG A 572 27.29 5.33 -9.03
CA ARG A 572 28.12 6.08 -8.10
C ARG A 572 27.84 5.76 -6.63
N PHE A 573 26.67 5.18 -6.33
CA PHE A 573 26.28 4.75 -4.99
C PHE A 573 26.78 3.34 -4.65
N GLY A 574 27.21 2.58 -5.65
CA GLY A 574 27.75 1.24 -5.48
C GLY A 574 29.07 1.25 -4.71
N PRO A 575 29.25 0.38 -3.70
CA PRO A 575 30.57 0.12 -3.15
C PRO A 575 31.51 -0.46 -4.21
N ASP A 576 32.80 -0.26 -4.03
CA ASP A 576 33.81 -0.87 -4.90
C ASP A 576 33.91 -2.39 -4.69
N LYS A 577 34.65 -3.06 -5.58
CA LYS A 577 34.77 -4.52 -5.53
C LYS A 577 35.38 -5.02 -4.22
N ALA A 578 36.38 -4.32 -3.68
CA ALA A 578 37.05 -4.73 -2.45
C ALA A 578 36.12 -4.55 -1.23
N GLU A 579 35.32 -3.49 -1.22
CA GLU A 579 34.26 -3.27 -0.24
C GLU A 579 33.23 -4.40 -0.29
N ILE A 580 32.71 -4.74 -1.49
CA ILE A 580 31.75 -5.84 -1.67
C ILE A 580 32.34 -7.17 -1.18
N GLU A 581 33.59 -7.50 -1.53
CA GLU A 581 34.28 -8.70 -1.05
C GLU A 581 34.40 -8.71 0.50
N ALA A 582 34.62 -7.55 1.12
CA ALA A 582 34.70 -7.42 2.58
C ALA A 582 33.36 -7.61 3.30
N PHE A 583 32.22 -7.42 2.63
CA PHE A 583 30.91 -7.82 3.19
C PHE A 583 30.73 -9.34 3.22
N ALA A 584 31.41 -10.07 2.34
CA ALA A 584 31.31 -11.51 2.17
C ALA A 584 29.84 -11.98 2.11
N PRO A 585 29.03 -11.52 1.12
CA PRO A 585 27.62 -11.90 1.02
C PRO A 585 27.45 -13.42 0.82
N ASP A 586 26.34 -13.97 1.31
CA ASP A 586 26.03 -15.40 1.23
C ASP A 586 25.60 -15.82 -0.19
N SER A 587 25.11 -14.88 -1.01
CA SER A 587 24.72 -15.05 -2.42
C SER A 587 24.70 -13.68 -3.13
N PRO A 588 24.75 -13.61 -4.48
CA PRO A 588 24.58 -12.35 -5.21
C PRO A 588 23.13 -11.84 -5.14
N LEU A 589 22.91 -10.58 -5.55
CA LEU A 589 21.57 -10.00 -5.73
C LEU A 589 20.75 -10.79 -6.77
N ARG A 590 19.41 -10.77 -6.64
CA ARG A 590 18.50 -11.42 -7.60
C ARG A 590 18.44 -10.68 -8.94
N GLY A 591 18.25 -9.38 -8.83
CA GLY A 591 17.88 -8.50 -9.94
C GLY A 591 19.00 -7.53 -10.27
N GLU A 592 18.60 -6.39 -10.83
CA GLU A 592 19.53 -5.35 -11.24
C GLU A 592 20.29 -4.79 -10.04
N THR A 593 21.62 -4.69 -10.17
CA THR A 593 22.46 -4.09 -9.11
C THR A 593 22.15 -2.61 -8.93
N PHE A 594 21.86 -1.91 -10.03
CA PHE A 594 21.59 -0.48 -10.06
C PHE A 594 20.24 -0.23 -10.70
N ALA A 595 19.61 0.91 -10.37
CA ALA A 595 18.38 1.32 -11.04
C ALA A 595 18.61 1.38 -12.56
N PRO A 596 17.84 0.62 -13.36
CA PRO A 596 18.14 0.42 -14.77
C PRO A 596 17.61 1.56 -15.66
N TYR A 597 16.62 2.34 -15.21
CA TYR A 597 16.02 3.40 -16.03
C TYR A 597 17.10 4.39 -16.50
N PRO A 598 17.13 4.77 -17.80
CA PRO A 598 16.07 4.65 -18.82
C PRO A 598 15.88 3.26 -19.46
N HIS A 599 16.77 2.30 -19.19
CA HIS A 599 16.58 0.93 -19.68
C HIS A 599 15.40 0.24 -19.00
N ILE A 600 14.57 -0.42 -19.80
CA ILE A 600 13.38 -1.15 -19.35
C ILE A 600 13.76 -2.58 -18.96
N ALA A 601 14.27 -2.76 -17.75
CA ALA A 601 14.61 -4.09 -17.24
C ALA A 601 13.35 -4.95 -16.98
N PRO A 602 13.44 -6.29 -17.12
CA PRO A 602 12.42 -7.20 -16.63
C PRO A 602 12.25 -7.10 -15.11
N LEU A 603 11.01 -7.28 -14.63
CA LEU A 603 10.71 -7.36 -13.20
C LEU A 603 10.26 -8.77 -12.83
N GLY A 604 10.73 -9.26 -11.69
CA GLY A 604 10.25 -10.52 -11.11
C GLY A 604 8.88 -10.35 -10.47
N TRP A 605 8.02 -11.36 -10.56
CA TRP A 605 6.68 -11.35 -9.98
C TRP A 605 6.44 -12.63 -9.19
N HIS A 606 5.97 -12.55 -7.95
CA HIS A 606 5.60 -13.76 -7.20
C HIS A 606 4.23 -14.35 -7.60
N PHE A 607 3.48 -13.69 -8.49
CA PHE A 607 2.10 -14.08 -8.85
C PHE A 607 1.88 -14.12 -10.36
N ALA A 608 0.97 -15.00 -10.78
CA ALA A 608 0.38 -15.01 -12.11
C ALA A 608 -0.85 -14.10 -12.14
N ASN A 609 -1.33 -13.76 -13.34
CA ASN A 609 -2.56 -12.99 -13.51
C ASN A 609 -3.71 -13.61 -12.69
N PRO A 610 -4.33 -12.87 -11.75
CA PRO A 610 -5.29 -13.44 -10.81
C PRO A 610 -6.58 -13.92 -11.47
N VAL A 611 -6.86 -13.47 -12.71
CA VAL A 611 -8.04 -13.89 -13.47
C VAL A 611 -7.68 -14.94 -14.51
N SER A 612 -6.76 -14.64 -15.44
CA SER A 612 -6.44 -15.55 -16.55
C SER A 612 -5.45 -16.66 -16.18
N GLY A 613 -4.68 -16.50 -15.09
CA GLY A 613 -3.59 -17.40 -14.73
C GLY A 613 -2.36 -17.26 -15.63
N ARG A 614 -2.31 -16.22 -16.49
CA ARG A 614 -1.17 -15.89 -17.34
C ARG A 614 0.07 -15.72 -16.47
N LYS A 615 1.14 -16.45 -16.80
CA LYS A 615 2.40 -16.34 -16.09
C LYS A 615 3.21 -15.15 -16.60
N PRO A 616 3.83 -14.38 -15.71
CA PRO A 616 4.80 -13.36 -16.09
C PRO A 616 6.05 -14.04 -16.64
N GLU A 617 6.88 -13.26 -17.36
CA GLU A 617 8.15 -13.74 -17.90
C GLU A 617 9.08 -14.29 -16.81
N VAL A 618 9.16 -13.56 -15.68
CA VAL A 618 9.94 -13.95 -14.51
C VAL A 618 8.99 -14.20 -13.33
N LEU A 619 8.58 -15.45 -13.15
CA LEU A 619 7.80 -15.88 -11.99
C LEU A 619 8.75 -16.27 -10.84
N LEU A 620 8.58 -15.62 -9.69
CA LEU A 620 9.37 -15.85 -8.48
C LEU A 620 8.75 -16.96 -7.63
N GLU A 621 9.61 -17.83 -7.12
CA GLU A 621 9.27 -18.87 -6.16
C GLU A 621 9.81 -18.55 -4.77
N TRP A 622 9.35 -19.29 -3.77
CA TRP A 622 9.78 -19.10 -2.39
C TRP A 622 11.27 -19.47 -2.29
N SER A 623 12.06 -18.66 -1.58
CA SER A 623 13.52 -18.74 -1.59
C SER A 623 14.05 -18.69 -0.17
N ASP A 624 15.07 -19.50 0.13
CA ASP A 624 15.80 -19.49 1.41
C ASP A 624 16.97 -18.48 1.42
N GLY A 625 17.23 -17.83 0.27
CA GLY A 625 18.28 -16.82 0.13
C GLY A 625 19.64 -17.39 -0.31
N HIS A 626 19.78 -18.71 -0.38
CA HIS A 626 20.97 -19.37 -0.90
C HIS A 626 20.82 -19.57 -2.42
N ARG A 627 21.23 -18.58 -3.20
CA ARG A 627 21.22 -18.66 -4.66
C ARG A 627 22.66 -18.81 -5.16
N PHE A 628 23.03 -20.02 -5.59
CA PHE A 628 24.24 -20.26 -6.39
C PHE A 628 23.85 -20.86 -7.74
N PRO A 629 24.62 -20.56 -8.80
CA PRO A 629 24.10 -19.90 -9.98
C PRO A 629 23.23 -20.85 -10.80
N THR A 630 22.08 -20.36 -11.26
CA THR A 630 21.61 -20.81 -12.57
C THR A 630 22.62 -20.26 -13.59
N ALA A 631 23.65 -21.05 -13.88
CA ALA A 631 24.57 -20.81 -14.98
C ALA A 631 24.06 -21.52 -16.24
N PRO A 632 24.48 -21.10 -17.44
CA PRO A 632 24.61 -19.74 -17.97
C PRO A 632 23.40 -19.30 -18.80
#